data_AF-A0A375YK62-F1
#
_entry.id   AF-A0A375YK62-F1
#
_cell.length_a   1.000
_cell.length_b   1.000
_cell.length_c   1.000
_cell.angle_alpha   90.00
_cell.angle_beta   90.00
_cell.angle_gamma   90.00
#
_symmetry.space_group_name_H-M   'P 1'
#
loop_
_entity.id
_entity.type
_entity.pdbx_description
1 polymer ?
#
loop_
_entity_poly.entity_id
_entity_poly.type
_entity_poly.pdbx_seq_one_letter_code
_entity_poly.pdbx_strand_id
1 'polypeptide(L)'
;MGIDLFPGIDKPTSRDRLGMELADEQLGMIFGLRRVRVERGLSITEVAEAMGVDPAQVSRFESGSTNPTMTTIRRYAKAVGAVFRVETRSWQDEQTLMVQRSVEAWHSADDTQPADACDATEFQVLTSIGGR
;
A
#
# COMPACT_ATOMS: atom_id res chain seq x y z
N MET A 1 -2.50 -5.03 -15.43
CA MET A 1 -3.48 -5.82 -14.64
C MET A 1 -4.26 -4.81 -13.81
N GLY A 2 -5.37 -4.31 -14.35
CA GLY A 2 -6.19 -3.28 -13.70
C GLY A 2 -6.89 -3.89 -12.49
N ILE A 3 -6.66 -3.33 -11.32
CA ILE A 3 -7.05 -3.90 -10.05
C ILE A 3 -8.45 -3.42 -9.72
N ASP A 4 -9.43 -4.34 -9.74
CA ASP A 4 -10.65 -4.28 -8.94
C ASP A 4 -10.26 -4.36 -7.45
N LEU A 5 -9.50 -3.37 -6.98
CA LEU A 5 -8.91 -3.35 -5.65
C LEU A 5 -9.99 -3.21 -4.56
N PHE A 6 -11.19 -2.76 -4.96
CA PHE A 6 -12.36 -2.59 -4.10
C PHE A 6 -13.59 -3.17 -4.81
N PRO A 7 -13.86 -4.48 -4.68
CA PRO A 7 -15.07 -5.06 -5.27
C PRO A 7 -16.31 -4.36 -4.70
N GLY A 8 -17.08 -3.71 -5.58
CA GLY A 8 -18.30 -2.98 -5.20
C GLY A 8 -18.09 -1.52 -4.77
N ILE A 9 -16.89 -0.93 -4.92
CA ILE A 9 -16.66 0.50 -4.70
C ILE A 9 -16.11 1.14 -5.98
N ASP A 10 -16.96 1.88 -6.69
CA ASP A 10 -16.58 2.55 -7.95
C ASP A 10 -15.57 3.70 -7.76
N LYS A 11 -15.54 4.32 -6.58
CA LYS A 11 -14.69 5.49 -6.25
C LYS A 11 -14.16 5.42 -4.81
N PRO A 12 -13.08 4.67 -4.55
CA PRO A 12 -12.54 4.52 -3.20
C PRO A 12 -12.02 5.85 -2.65
N THR A 13 -12.39 6.15 -1.40
CA THR A 13 -11.95 7.34 -0.67
C THR A 13 -10.56 7.13 -0.07
N SER A 14 -9.96 8.22 0.45
CA SER A 14 -8.73 8.15 1.24
C SER A 14 -8.84 7.21 2.45
N ARG A 15 -10.02 7.11 3.07
CA ARG A 15 -10.26 6.21 4.20
C ARG A 15 -10.27 4.75 3.79
N ASP A 16 -10.81 4.43 2.61
CA ASP A 16 -10.85 3.06 2.09
C ASP A 16 -9.45 2.56 1.77
N ARG A 17 -8.61 3.43 1.20
CA ARG A 17 -7.19 3.14 0.95
C ARG A 17 -6.41 2.93 2.24
N LEU A 18 -6.59 3.79 3.24
CA LEU A 18 -5.98 3.62 4.56
C LEU A 18 -6.43 2.29 5.20
N GLY A 19 -7.72 1.96 5.11
CA GLY A 19 -8.24 0.68 5.63
C GLY A 19 -7.57 -0.53 4.98
N MET A 20 -7.32 -0.47 3.67
CA MET A 20 -6.62 -1.54 2.95
C MET A 20 -5.15 -1.65 3.38
N GLU A 21 -4.45 -0.53 3.47
CA GLU A 21 -3.04 -0.49 3.90
C GLU A 21 -2.88 -1.05 5.32
N LEU A 22 -3.78 -0.68 6.24
CA LEU A 22 -3.80 -1.22 7.60
C LEU A 22 -4.07 -2.74 7.62
N ALA A 23 -4.95 -3.22 6.74
CA ALA A 23 -5.24 -4.65 6.63
C ALA A 23 -4.02 -5.43 6.09
N ASP A 24 -3.30 -4.85 5.12
CA ASP A 24 -2.10 -5.46 4.54
C ASP A 24 -0.97 -5.55 5.57
N GLU A 25 -0.71 -4.48 6.33
CA GLU A 25 0.25 -4.46 7.44
C GLU A 25 -0.09 -5.52 8.51
N GLN A 26 -1.37 -5.63 8.88
CA GLN A 26 -1.82 -6.64 9.83
C GLN A 26 -1.60 -8.07 9.31
N LEU A 27 -1.95 -8.34 8.04
CA LEU A 27 -1.73 -9.65 7.42
C LEU A 27 -0.23 -9.96 7.28
N GLY A 28 0.58 -8.97 6.93
CA GLY A 28 2.04 -9.06 6.87
C GLY A 28 2.63 -9.53 8.20
N MET A 29 2.15 -8.98 9.31
CA MET A 29 2.55 -9.43 10.66
C MET A 29 2.20 -10.91 10.89
N ILE A 30 0.97 -11.33 10.58
CA ILE A 30 0.50 -12.71 10.78
C ILE A 30 1.29 -13.68 9.91
N PHE A 31 1.48 -13.37 8.63
CA PHE A 31 2.24 -14.21 7.71
C PHE A 31 3.73 -14.25 8.05
N GLY A 32 4.26 -13.16 8.60
CA GLY A 32 5.61 -13.14 9.17
C GLY A 32 5.78 -14.15 10.31
N LEU A 33 4.82 -14.23 11.24
CA LEU A 33 4.83 -15.22 12.32
C LEU A 33 4.68 -16.65 11.79
N ARG A 34 3.77 -16.86 10.84
CA ARG A 34 3.59 -18.15 10.15
C ARG A 34 4.88 -18.60 9.47
N ARG A 35 5.59 -17.69 8.80
CA ARG A 35 6.87 -17.99 8.14
C ARG A 35 7.88 -18.53 9.15
N VAL A 36 8.03 -17.87 10.31
CA VAL A 36 8.95 -18.36 11.37
C VAL A 36 8.57 -19.75 11.86
N ARG A 37 7.27 -20.06 11.99
CA ARG A 37 6.81 -21.43 12.31
C ARG A 37 7.34 -22.44 11.29
N VAL A 38 7.12 -22.16 10.00
CA VAL A 38 7.49 -23.06 8.90
C VAL A 38 9.00 -23.24 8.83
N GLU A 39 9.78 -22.16 8.94
CA GLU A 39 11.24 -22.19 8.95
C GLU A 39 11.82 -23.03 10.10
N ARG A 40 11.10 -23.11 11.22
CA ARG A 40 11.48 -23.94 12.38
C ARG A 40 10.98 -25.39 12.28
N GLY A 41 10.25 -25.74 11.23
CA GLY A 41 9.70 -27.09 11.05
C GLY A 41 8.59 -27.45 12.04
N LEU A 42 8.02 -26.48 12.75
CA LEU A 42 6.94 -26.72 13.71
C LEU A 42 5.62 -26.97 12.98
N SER A 43 4.91 -28.03 13.32
CA SER A 43 3.56 -28.31 12.85
C SER A 43 2.52 -27.39 13.49
N ILE A 44 1.35 -27.27 12.86
CA ILE A 44 0.20 -26.54 13.42
C ILE A 44 -0.21 -27.14 14.78
N THR A 45 -0.17 -28.46 14.91
CA THR A 45 -0.52 -29.20 16.14
C THR A 45 0.44 -28.90 17.29
N GLU A 46 1.75 -28.85 17.04
CA GLU A 46 2.74 -28.50 18.08
C GLU A 46 2.56 -27.06 18.57
N VAL A 47 2.29 -26.12 17.66
CA VAL A 47 1.99 -24.74 18.05
C VAL A 47 0.69 -24.65 18.85
N ALA A 48 -0.34 -25.39 18.43
CA ALA A 48 -1.63 -25.42 19.12
C ALA A 48 -1.50 -25.96 20.55
N GLU A 49 -0.73 -27.03 20.74
CA GLU A 49 -0.41 -27.60 22.04
C GLU A 49 0.34 -26.58 22.92
N ALA A 50 1.39 -25.94 22.39
CA ALA A 50 2.14 -24.90 23.10
C ALA A 50 1.28 -23.68 23.47
N MET A 51 0.24 -23.39 22.68
CA MET A 51 -0.71 -22.31 22.93
C MET A 51 -1.88 -22.72 23.84
N GLY A 52 -2.11 -24.03 24.04
CA GLY A 52 -3.27 -24.56 24.74
C GLY A 52 -4.60 -24.31 24.01
N VAL A 53 -4.62 -24.43 22.68
CA VAL A 53 -5.80 -24.18 21.83
C VAL A 53 -6.01 -25.32 20.83
N ASP A 54 -7.16 -25.30 20.16
CA ASP A 54 -7.46 -26.26 19.08
C ASP A 54 -6.62 -25.96 17.81
N PRO A 55 -6.09 -26.98 17.09
CA PRO A 55 -5.34 -26.78 15.84
C PRO A 55 -6.08 -25.95 14.77
N ALA A 56 -7.41 -26.03 14.72
CA ALA A 56 -8.22 -25.20 13.82
C ALA A 56 -8.16 -23.71 14.18
N GLN A 57 -7.91 -23.34 15.44
CA GLN A 57 -7.68 -21.94 15.82
C GLN A 57 -6.35 -21.44 15.28
N VAL A 58 -5.29 -22.26 15.34
CA VAL A 58 -3.98 -21.93 14.75
C VAL A 58 -4.08 -21.81 13.24
N SER A 59 -4.80 -22.73 12.58
CA SER A 59 -5.06 -22.67 11.14
C SER A 59 -5.79 -21.38 10.73
N ARG A 60 -6.86 -21.00 11.44
CA ARG A 60 -7.60 -19.75 11.19
C ARG A 60 -6.81 -18.48 11.53
N PHE A 61 -5.88 -18.57 12.49
CA PHE A 61 -4.95 -17.49 12.76
C PHE A 61 -4.01 -17.31 11.56
N GLU A 62 -3.42 -18.39 11.07
CA GLU A 62 -2.45 -18.39 9.96
C GLU A 62 -3.05 -18.04 8.58
N SER A 63 -4.37 -18.16 8.41
CA SER A 63 -5.06 -17.73 7.20
C SER A 63 -5.32 -16.23 7.14
N GLY A 64 -5.16 -15.50 8.26
CA GLY A 64 -5.53 -14.09 8.35
C GLY A 64 -7.03 -13.82 8.35
N SER A 65 -7.87 -14.87 8.40
CA SER A 65 -9.34 -14.74 8.35
C SER A 65 -9.97 -14.45 9.73
N THR A 66 -9.17 -14.03 10.70
CA THR A 66 -9.61 -13.78 12.08
C THR A 66 -9.17 -12.39 12.52
N ASN A 67 -9.79 -11.90 13.60
CA ASN A 67 -9.37 -10.68 14.29
C ASN A 67 -8.67 -11.06 15.61
N PRO A 68 -7.39 -11.48 15.59
CA PRO A 68 -6.72 -11.96 16.78
C PRO A 68 -6.43 -10.82 17.76
N THR A 69 -6.65 -11.08 19.06
CA THR A 69 -6.20 -10.14 20.09
C THR A 69 -4.67 -10.09 20.15
N MET A 70 -4.11 -8.99 20.66
CA MET A 70 -2.68 -8.91 20.95
C MET A 70 -2.19 -10.02 21.89
N THR A 71 -3.06 -10.53 22.77
CA THR A 71 -2.74 -11.68 23.62
C THR A 71 -2.55 -12.95 22.79
N THR A 72 -3.40 -13.19 21.81
CA THR A 72 -3.29 -14.32 20.88
C THR A 72 -2.00 -14.23 20.07
N ILE A 73 -1.69 -13.05 19.52
CA ILE A 73 -0.47 -12.81 18.74
C ILE A 73 0.78 -13.09 19.59
N ARG A 74 0.82 -12.57 20.84
CA ARG A 74 1.95 -12.85 21.76
C ARG A 74 2.09 -14.33 22.12
N ARG A 75 0.98 -15.04 22.34
CA ARG A 75 1.00 -16.49 22.62
C ARG A 75 1.56 -17.28 21.44
N TYR A 76 1.11 -16.97 20.23
CA TYR A 76 1.64 -17.58 19.01
C TYR A 76 3.13 -17.27 18.85
N ALA A 77 3.52 -16.00 18.94
CA ALA A 77 4.93 -15.58 18.83
C ALA A 77 5.82 -16.30 19.87
N LYS A 78 5.36 -16.45 21.12
CA LYS A 78 6.04 -17.23 22.15
C LYS A 78 6.17 -18.71 21.77
N ALA A 79 5.09 -19.33 21.29
CA ALA A 79 5.07 -20.74 20.90
C ALA A 79 6.05 -21.05 19.76
N VAL A 80 6.19 -20.14 18.79
CA VAL A 80 7.14 -20.29 17.67
C VAL A 80 8.50 -19.66 17.94
N GLY A 81 8.70 -19.02 19.11
CA GLY A 81 9.91 -18.29 19.48
C GLY A 81 10.27 -17.13 18.56
N ALA A 82 9.26 -16.41 18.05
CA ALA A 82 9.41 -15.22 17.22
C ALA A 82 9.30 -13.93 18.05
N VAL A 83 9.82 -12.85 17.48
CA VAL A 83 9.58 -11.48 17.92
C VAL A 83 8.90 -10.74 16.77
N PHE A 84 7.88 -9.95 17.08
CA PHE A 84 7.28 -9.03 16.13
C PHE A 84 7.46 -7.59 16.65
N ARG A 85 7.54 -6.65 15.72
CA ARG A 85 7.58 -5.21 16.03
C ARG A 85 6.40 -4.55 15.35
N VAL A 86 5.78 -3.61 16.06
CA VAL A 86 4.73 -2.75 15.51
C VAL A 86 5.25 -1.33 15.61
N GLU A 87 5.32 -0.65 14.48
CA GLU A 87 5.69 0.75 14.38
C GLU A 87 4.48 1.52 13.81
N THR A 88 4.33 2.79 14.20
CA THR A 88 3.26 3.65 13.70
C THR A 88 3.86 4.80 12.91
N ARG A 89 3.21 5.18 11.82
CA ARG A 89 3.59 6.33 10.99
C ARG A 89 2.35 7.15 10.64
N SER A 90 2.55 8.44 10.38
CA SER A 90 1.48 9.29 9.85
C SER A 90 1.20 8.90 8.39
N TRP A 91 -0.06 8.62 8.09
CA TRP A 91 -0.49 8.29 6.72
C TRP A 91 -0.35 9.49 5.75
N GLN A 92 -0.22 10.71 6.28
CA GLN A 92 -0.06 11.94 5.48
C GLN A 92 1.38 12.15 4.98
N ASP A 93 2.37 11.48 5.60
CA ASP A 93 3.78 11.70 5.30
C ASP A 93 4.18 11.04 3.97
N GLU A 94 3.52 9.95 3.57
CA GLU A 94 3.82 9.25 2.31
C GLU A 94 3.18 9.88 1.07
N GLN A 95 1.98 10.48 1.22
CA GLN A 95 1.35 11.22 0.13
C GLN A 95 2.15 12.51 -0.17
N THR A 96 2.68 13.15 0.87
CA THR A 96 3.54 14.33 0.71
C THR A 96 4.83 13.98 -0.03
N LEU A 97 5.45 12.82 0.25
CA LEU A 97 6.66 12.39 -0.45
C LEU A 97 6.45 11.88 -1.89
N MET A 98 5.26 11.38 -2.24
CA MET A 98 4.91 11.04 -3.63
C MET A 98 4.54 12.28 -4.46
N VAL A 99 3.81 13.23 -3.86
CA VAL A 99 3.47 14.49 -4.52
C VAL A 99 4.69 15.39 -4.62
N GLN A 100 5.53 15.52 -3.57
CA GLN A 100 6.75 16.34 -3.62
C GLN A 100 7.76 15.82 -4.64
N ARG A 101 8.06 14.52 -4.70
CA ARG A 101 8.96 13.98 -5.74
C ARG A 101 8.45 14.20 -7.16
N SER A 102 7.13 14.16 -7.33
CA SER A 102 6.51 14.48 -8.62
C SER A 102 6.67 15.97 -8.91
N VAL A 103 6.28 16.85 -7.97
CA VAL A 103 6.36 18.32 -8.10
C VAL A 103 7.79 18.81 -8.31
N GLU A 104 8.78 18.24 -7.63
CA GLU A 104 10.21 18.54 -7.83
C GLU A 104 10.68 18.12 -9.23
N ALA A 105 10.22 16.96 -9.73
CA ALA A 105 10.51 16.53 -11.09
C ALA A 105 9.87 17.47 -12.15
N TRP A 106 8.67 18.01 -11.89
CA TRP A 106 8.03 19.00 -12.76
C TRP A 106 8.74 20.36 -12.75
N HIS A 107 9.18 20.86 -11.58
CA HIS A 107 9.90 22.14 -11.51
C HIS A 107 11.34 22.06 -12.07
N SER A 108 11.99 20.89 -12.01
CA SER A 108 13.33 20.70 -12.59
C SER A 108 13.36 20.60 -14.13
N ALA A 109 12.21 20.44 -14.77
CA ALA A 109 12.10 20.35 -16.23
C ALA A 109 11.78 21.70 -16.91
N ASP A 110 11.27 22.69 -16.16
CA ASP A 110 10.84 24.00 -16.70
C ASP A 110 11.93 25.10 -16.61
N ASP A 111 13.02 24.89 -15.87
CA ASP A 111 14.06 25.90 -15.64
C ASP A 111 15.19 25.92 -16.69
N THR A 112 14.97 25.41 -17.90
CA THR A 112 15.90 25.64 -19.03
C THR A 112 15.19 26.06 -20.31
N GLN A 113 14.58 27.24 -20.29
CA GLN A 113 14.36 28.02 -21.51
C GLN A 113 14.78 29.47 -21.24
N PRO A 114 15.85 29.99 -21.86
CA PRO A 114 16.18 31.39 -21.73
C PRO A 114 15.07 32.21 -22.39
N ALA A 115 14.58 33.22 -21.66
CA ALA A 115 13.78 34.29 -22.21
C ALA A 115 14.64 35.04 -23.23
N ASP A 116 14.33 34.92 -24.52
CA ASP A 116 14.46 35.99 -25.52
C ASP A 116 13.98 35.54 -26.91
N ALA A 117 13.38 36.50 -27.63
CA ALA A 117 12.94 36.48 -29.03
C ALA A 117 11.56 35.86 -29.34
N CYS A 118 10.49 36.60 -29.03
CA CYS A 118 9.27 36.57 -29.84
C CYS A 118 9.31 37.81 -30.74
N ASP A 119 9.87 37.66 -31.94
CA ASP A 119 9.87 38.68 -32.99
C ASP A 119 8.49 38.70 -33.67
N ALA A 120 7.92 39.88 -33.78
CA ALA A 120 6.56 40.11 -34.20
C ALA A 120 6.52 40.41 -35.70
N THR A 121 6.43 39.41 -36.58
CA THR A 121 5.98 39.64 -37.96
C THR A 121 5.51 38.34 -38.64
N GLU A 122 4.20 38.23 -38.92
CA GLU A 122 3.64 37.94 -40.25
C GLU A 122 2.15 37.62 -40.16
N PHE A 123 1.34 38.57 -40.65
CA PHE A 123 -0.08 38.42 -40.90
C PHE A 123 -0.28 38.49 -42.41
N GLN A 124 -0.50 37.36 -43.09
CA GLN A 124 -0.95 37.34 -44.49
C GLN A 124 -2.10 36.34 -44.72
N VAL A 125 -3.31 36.90 -44.63
CA VAL A 125 -4.44 36.84 -45.58
C VAL A 125 -4.62 35.55 -46.42
N LEU A 126 -5.68 34.80 -46.10
CA LEU A 126 -6.33 33.86 -47.01
C LEU A 126 -7.38 34.58 -47.89
N THR A 127 -7.14 34.58 -49.19
CA THR A 127 -8.09 34.96 -50.26
C THR A 127 -9.24 33.97 -50.39
N SER A 128 -10.48 34.47 -50.55
CA SER A 128 -11.40 34.14 -51.66
C SER A 128 -12.87 34.25 -51.22
N ILE A 129 -13.55 35.32 -51.65
CA ILE A 129 -14.99 35.26 -51.97
C ILE A 129 -15.22 36.13 -53.21
N GLY A 130 -15.51 35.50 -54.34
CA GLY A 130 -16.06 36.15 -55.53
C GLY A 130 -17.59 36.06 -55.53
N GLY A 131 -18.25 37.00 -56.20
CA GLY A 131 -19.60 36.77 -56.72
C GLY A 131 -20.55 37.97 -56.77
N ARG A 132 -20.46 38.70 -57.89
CA ARG A 132 -21.43 39.62 -58.53
C ARG A 132 -21.67 41.01 -57.92
#